data_AF-A0A4S8NQ22-F1
#
_entry.id   AF-A0A4S8NQ22-F1
#
_cell.length_a   1.000
_cell.length_b   1.000
_cell.length_c   1.000
_cell.angle_alpha   90.00
_cell.angle_beta   90.00
_cell.angle_gamma   90.00
#
_symmetry.space_group_name_H-M   'P 1'
#
loop_
_entity.id
_entity.type
_entity.pdbx_description
1 polymer ?
#
loop_
_entity_poly.entity_id
_entity_poly.type
_entity_poly.pdbx_seq_one_letter_code
_entity_poly.pdbx_strand_id
1 'polypeptide(L)'
;MTTSHGHDHDEHREGLAHDLPVLQDKGMVARRWGRRGLLGIGAGLGVALVAGCGDDTSTTGSSGTTTDAGQSGQPGQGGVGGPPSGGGGMETSQDGLDDGDIPEETGGPYPADGTNGVNILTASGIVRSDITRSFGDASGVAEGVPLTIRLKVYDNNADGMTPYEGAAIYLWSCDREGRYSLYSSGVENENYLRGVQVADADGALEFTSIFPACYSGRWPHLHFEVYGSVDDATRASNKLRTSQIAFPEDVCQTVYDGADGYESSQSNLSQVSLDSDGIFSDGHSLQMGKLTGSVDDGYVLTLNVPV
;
A
#
# COMPACT_ATOMS: atom_id res chain seq x y z
N MET A 1 17.41 69.69 11.19
CA MET A 1 15.95 69.51 11.07
C MET A 1 15.75 68.16 10.39
N THR A 2 15.60 67.08 11.19
CA THR A 2 14.32 66.37 11.49
C THR A 2 13.75 65.67 10.24
N THR A 3 13.43 64.38 10.14
CA THR A 3 13.12 63.24 11.05
C THR A 3 12.91 62.01 10.11
N SER A 4 13.48 60.81 10.34
CA SER A 4 12.93 59.62 11.03
C SER A 4 11.67 58.94 10.44
N HIS A 5 11.70 57.59 10.48
CA HIS A 5 10.68 56.51 10.39
C HIS A 5 10.84 55.64 9.11
N GLY A 6 11.21 54.35 9.13
CA GLY A 6 11.25 53.31 10.17
C GLY A 6 10.05 52.37 10.05
N HIS A 7 10.23 51.15 9.49
CA HIS A 7 9.91 49.87 10.14
C HIS A 7 10.13 48.66 9.21
N ASP A 8 10.68 47.63 9.86
CA ASP A 8 10.95 46.26 9.45
C ASP A 8 9.70 45.44 9.07
N HIS A 9 9.90 44.34 8.33
CA HIS A 9 9.79 42.96 8.84
C HIS A 9 9.69 41.95 7.68
N ASP A 10 10.84 41.35 7.37
CA ASP A 10 10.97 40.06 6.67
C ASP A 10 10.64 38.94 7.66
N GLU A 11 9.39 38.46 7.72
CA GLU A 11 9.08 37.20 8.43
C GLU A 11 7.82 36.54 7.84
N HIS A 12 7.97 35.70 6.79
CA HIS A 12 7.02 34.62 6.48
C HIS A 12 7.73 33.51 5.68
N ARG A 13 8.68 32.83 6.33
CA ARG A 13 9.17 31.51 5.92
C ARG A 13 9.36 30.65 7.15
N GLU A 14 8.25 30.31 7.78
CA GLU A 14 8.23 29.26 8.81
C GLU A 14 7.34 28.15 8.30
N GLY A 15 7.97 27.07 7.85
CA GLY A 15 7.31 25.89 7.32
C GLY A 15 6.74 24.99 8.43
N LEU A 16 6.25 23.84 7.98
CA LEU A 16 5.55 22.73 8.65
C LEU A 16 5.99 22.37 10.10
N ALA A 17 7.18 22.78 10.55
CA ALA A 17 7.60 22.69 11.95
C ALA A 17 6.76 23.56 12.90
N HIS A 18 6.06 24.58 12.40
CA HIS A 18 5.26 25.50 13.22
C HIS A 18 3.75 25.11 13.32
N ASP A 19 3.27 24.19 12.48
CA ASP A 19 1.85 23.77 12.44
C ASP A 19 1.55 22.51 13.27
N LEU A 20 2.56 21.73 13.66
CA LEU A 20 2.37 20.56 14.53
C LEU A 20 1.85 20.89 15.96
N PRO A 21 2.22 22.01 16.60
CA PRO A 21 1.69 22.36 17.92
C PRO A 21 0.23 22.86 17.89
N VAL A 22 -0.23 23.42 16.77
CA VAL A 22 -1.57 24.03 16.64
C VAL A 22 -2.67 22.96 16.54
N LEU A 23 -2.33 21.74 16.11
CA LEU A 23 -3.23 20.58 16.11
C LEU A 23 -3.24 19.85 17.46
N GLN A 24 -2.21 20.01 18.29
CA GLN A 24 -2.16 19.43 19.64
C GLN A 24 -2.85 20.31 20.69
N ASP A 25 -2.99 21.62 20.46
CA ASP A 25 -3.56 22.56 21.45
C ASP A 25 -5.10 22.71 21.38
N LYS A 26 -5.76 22.12 20.38
CA LYS A 26 -7.25 22.06 20.30
C LYS A 26 -7.87 20.86 21.01
N GLY A 27 -7.06 20.00 21.65
CA GLY A 27 -7.51 18.81 22.38
C GLY A 27 -7.28 18.91 23.88
N MET A 28 -7.85 19.93 24.55
CA MET A 28 -7.73 20.03 26.00
C MET A 28 -8.85 19.27 26.74
N VAL A 29 -8.38 18.42 27.67
CA VAL A 29 -9.00 17.91 28.90
C VAL A 29 -9.81 16.60 28.82
N ALA A 30 -9.17 15.47 29.17
CA ALA A 30 -9.29 14.85 30.51
C ALA A 30 -9.12 13.31 30.48
N ARG A 31 -7.98 12.78 30.92
CA ARG A 31 -7.94 11.50 31.67
C ARG A 31 -6.65 11.30 32.46
N ARG A 32 -6.64 11.99 33.61
CA ARG A 32 -6.14 11.55 34.93
C ARG A 32 -5.33 10.23 34.94
N TRP A 33 -4.00 10.35 34.91
CA TRP A 33 -3.11 9.29 35.34
C TRP A 33 -3.19 9.09 36.85
N GLY A 34 -3.70 7.93 37.27
CA GLY A 34 -3.58 7.41 38.62
C GLY A 34 -2.40 6.44 38.69
N ARG A 35 -1.30 6.87 39.32
CA ARG A 35 -0.21 6.00 39.79
C ARG A 35 -0.68 5.14 40.96
N ARG A 36 -0.53 3.82 40.85
CA ARG A 36 -0.37 2.77 41.89
C ARG A 36 0.07 1.51 41.10
N GLY A 37 1.18 0.83 41.32
CA GLY A 37 1.99 0.63 42.52
C GLY A 37 2.14 -0.89 42.75
N LEU A 38 3.38 -1.37 42.64
CA LEU A 38 3.96 -2.60 43.22
C LEU A 38 3.63 -4.02 42.69
N LEU A 39 4.73 -4.69 42.31
CA LEU A 39 5.23 -6.04 42.67
C LEU A 39 4.30 -7.27 42.64
N GLY A 40 4.77 -8.31 41.94
CA GLY A 40 4.38 -9.71 42.16
C GLY A 40 5.24 -10.71 41.39
N ILE A 41 6.16 -11.36 42.09
CA ILE A 41 7.04 -12.47 41.67
C ILE A 41 6.21 -13.74 41.41
N GLY A 42 6.61 -14.57 40.44
CA GLY A 42 6.08 -15.94 40.33
C GLY A 42 6.65 -16.77 39.18
N ALA A 43 7.66 -17.58 39.49
CA ALA A 43 8.23 -18.62 38.64
C ALA A 43 7.23 -19.75 38.34
N GLY A 44 7.38 -20.44 37.21
CA GLY A 44 6.62 -21.65 36.91
C GLY A 44 7.06 -22.36 35.63
N LEU A 45 8.09 -23.20 35.76
CA LEU A 45 8.47 -24.26 34.82
C LEU A 45 7.32 -25.26 34.62
N GLY A 46 7.13 -25.76 33.39
CA GLY A 46 6.19 -26.84 33.11
C GLY A 46 6.39 -27.45 31.72
N VAL A 47 7.40 -28.30 31.59
CA VAL A 47 7.60 -29.22 30.46
C VAL A 47 6.66 -30.41 30.61
N ALA A 48 5.95 -30.80 29.55
CA ALA A 48 5.43 -32.15 29.40
C ALA A 48 5.45 -32.55 27.91
N LEU A 49 6.40 -33.42 27.59
CA LEU A 49 6.53 -34.17 26.34
C LEU A 49 5.52 -35.33 26.35
N VAL A 50 4.78 -35.51 25.27
CA VAL A 50 4.22 -36.83 24.92
C VAL A 50 4.70 -37.18 23.52
N ALA A 51 5.61 -38.14 23.48
CA ALA A 51 5.98 -38.90 22.32
C ALA A 51 4.89 -39.95 22.02
N GLY A 52 4.59 -40.14 20.74
CA GLY A 52 3.81 -41.26 20.23
C GLY A 52 4.46 -41.78 18.97
N CYS A 53 5.26 -42.83 19.10
CA CYS A 53 5.73 -43.65 17.99
C CYS A 53 4.65 -44.68 17.61
N GLY A 54 4.55 -44.98 16.32
CA GLY A 54 3.83 -46.14 15.81
C GLY A 54 4.37 -46.45 14.40
N ASP A 55 5.01 -47.61 14.30
CA ASP A 55 6.01 -48.02 13.31
C ASP A 55 5.57 -48.23 11.85
N ASP A 56 6.62 -48.25 11.03
CA ASP A 56 6.76 -48.67 9.64
C ASP A 56 6.09 -50.01 9.27
N THR A 57 5.63 -50.10 8.02
CA THR A 57 6.01 -51.23 7.15
C THR A 57 5.99 -50.78 5.68
N SER A 58 7.16 -50.83 5.08
CA SER A 58 7.41 -50.71 3.64
C SER A 58 7.16 -52.06 2.95
N THR A 59 6.49 -52.08 1.80
CA THR A 59 6.78 -53.08 0.75
C THR A 59 6.30 -52.65 -0.63
N THR A 60 7.29 -52.53 -1.52
CA THR A 60 7.31 -52.91 -2.95
C THR A 60 6.31 -52.31 -3.93
N GLY A 61 6.87 -51.58 -4.89
CA GLY A 61 6.22 -51.22 -6.13
C GLY A 61 6.04 -52.37 -7.11
N SER A 62 5.24 -52.09 -8.13
CA SER A 62 5.36 -52.67 -9.46
C SER A 62 4.85 -51.66 -10.48
N SER A 63 5.73 -51.36 -11.42
CA SER A 63 5.43 -50.66 -12.67
C SER A 63 4.51 -51.50 -13.55
N GLY A 64 3.55 -50.87 -14.20
CA GLY A 64 2.71 -51.46 -15.24
C GLY A 64 2.16 -50.36 -16.14
N THR A 65 2.84 -50.14 -17.26
CA THR A 65 2.40 -49.30 -18.38
C THR A 65 1.22 -49.96 -19.11
N THR A 66 0.20 -49.19 -19.52
CA THR A 66 -0.34 -49.12 -20.92
C THR A 66 -1.61 -48.26 -21.03
N THR A 67 -1.53 -47.26 -21.92
CA THR A 67 -2.51 -46.80 -22.94
C THR A 67 -3.97 -46.46 -22.59
N ASP A 68 -4.26 -45.16 -22.69
CA ASP A 68 -5.26 -44.45 -23.52
C ASP A 68 -6.57 -45.17 -23.96
N ALA A 69 -7.73 -44.58 -23.59
CA ALA A 69 -8.77 -44.08 -24.51
C ALA A 69 -10.13 -43.85 -23.79
N GLY A 70 -10.77 -42.70 -24.07
CA GLY A 70 -12.24 -42.66 -24.30
C GLY A 70 -13.17 -42.06 -23.24
N GLN A 71 -13.52 -40.78 -23.44
CA GLN A 71 -14.80 -40.07 -23.21
C GLN A 71 -15.92 -40.70 -22.35
N SER A 72 -16.47 -39.90 -21.42
CA SER A 72 -17.81 -39.25 -21.53
C SER A 72 -18.26 -38.67 -20.17
N GLY A 73 -18.92 -37.52 -20.20
CA GLY A 73 -19.14 -36.66 -19.04
C GLY A 73 -20.38 -36.95 -18.19
N GLN A 74 -20.40 -36.35 -17.00
CA GLN A 74 -21.60 -36.00 -16.24
C GLN A 74 -21.26 -34.87 -15.22
N PRO A 75 -22.16 -33.92 -14.93
CA PRO A 75 -21.85 -32.71 -14.16
C PRO A 75 -22.08 -32.89 -12.66
N GLY A 76 -21.28 -32.23 -11.83
CA GLY A 76 -21.53 -32.19 -10.39
C GLY A 76 -20.53 -31.39 -9.56
N GLN A 77 -21.08 -30.37 -8.91
CA GLN A 77 -20.71 -29.80 -7.60
C GLN A 77 -19.57 -28.79 -7.49
N GLY A 78 -19.91 -27.71 -6.77
CA GLY A 78 -19.10 -26.53 -6.53
C GLY A 78 -17.83 -26.84 -5.77
N GLY A 79 -16.72 -26.40 -6.37
CA GLY A 79 -15.45 -26.19 -5.70
C GLY A 79 -15.27 -24.70 -5.49
N VAL A 80 -14.88 -24.34 -4.27
CA VAL A 80 -14.31 -23.03 -3.90
C VAL A 80 -13.25 -22.64 -4.93
N GLY A 81 -13.45 -21.49 -5.57
CA GLY A 81 -12.53 -20.95 -6.57
C GLY A 81 -11.17 -20.68 -5.92
N GLY A 82 -10.14 -21.41 -6.36
CA GLY A 82 -8.77 -20.98 -6.20
C GLY A 82 -8.54 -19.65 -6.93
N PRO A 83 -7.47 -18.91 -6.60
CA PRO A 83 -7.20 -17.62 -7.21
C PRO A 83 -7.16 -17.79 -8.74
N PRO A 84 -7.78 -16.89 -9.51
CA PRO A 84 -7.66 -16.94 -10.95
C PRO A 84 -6.18 -16.74 -11.31
N SER A 85 -5.57 -17.76 -11.90
CA SER A 85 -4.35 -17.59 -12.70
C SER A 85 -4.71 -16.76 -13.94
N GLY A 86 -4.82 -15.45 -13.74
CA GLY A 86 -5.00 -14.46 -14.80
C GLY A 86 -3.66 -14.08 -15.41
N GLY A 87 -2.98 -15.06 -16.01
CA GLY A 87 -1.79 -14.83 -16.84
C GLY A 87 -2.17 -14.14 -18.15
N GLY A 88 -2.53 -12.87 -18.08
CA GLY A 88 -2.38 -11.96 -19.20
C GLY A 88 -1.07 -11.24 -18.97
N GLY A 89 0.01 -11.72 -19.60
CA GLY A 89 1.35 -11.15 -19.45
C GLY A 89 1.27 -9.63 -19.55
N MET A 90 1.61 -8.96 -18.46
CA MET A 90 1.52 -7.52 -18.40
C MET A 90 2.73 -6.93 -19.10
N GLU A 91 2.51 -6.50 -20.34
CA GLU A 91 3.45 -5.67 -21.09
C GLU A 91 3.42 -4.25 -20.50
N THR A 92 4.18 -4.01 -19.44
CA THR A 92 4.60 -2.64 -19.11
C THR A 92 5.74 -2.26 -20.03
N SER A 93 5.71 -1.03 -20.58
CA SER A 93 6.85 -0.48 -21.32
C SER A 93 8.09 -0.53 -20.44
N GLN A 94 9.23 -0.99 -20.95
CA GLN A 94 10.51 -0.94 -20.22
C GLN A 94 11.09 0.48 -20.09
N ASP A 95 10.37 1.50 -20.59
CA ASP A 95 10.72 2.91 -20.44
C ASP A 95 10.98 3.26 -18.97
N GLY A 96 12.10 3.92 -18.70
CA GLY A 96 12.51 4.37 -17.37
C GLY A 96 13.25 3.33 -16.54
N LEU A 97 13.42 2.08 -17.01
CA LEU A 97 14.22 1.09 -16.26
C LEU A 97 15.72 1.41 -16.27
N ASP A 98 16.20 2.27 -17.15
CA ASP A 98 17.59 2.72 -17.22
C ASP A 98 17.92 3.90 -16.29
N ASP A 99 16.90 4.51 -15.68
CA ASP A 99 17.05 5.66 -14.77
C ASP A 99 17.45 5.23 -13.34
N GLY A 100 17.63 3.93 -13.09
CA GLY A 100 18.02 3.35 -11.81
C GLY A 100 16.83 2.94 -10.94
N ASP A 101 17.07 2.79 -9.63
CA ASP A 101 16.03 2.40 -8.70
C ASP A 101 14.97 3.49 -8.54
N ILE A 102 13.73 3.06 -8.28
CA ILE A 102 12.63 3.97 -7.93
C ILE A 102 13.02 4.83 -6.71
N PRO A 103 12.84 6.17 -6.71
CA PRO A 103 13.28 7.03 -5.61
C PRO A 103 12.77 6.58 -4.23
N GLU A 104 13.62 6.67 -3.21
CA GLU A 104 13.23 6.41 -1.81
C GLU A 104 12.47 7.64 -1.27
N GLU A 105 11.25 7.41 -0.77
CA GLU A 105 10.41 8.43 -0.16
C GLU A 105 10.07 8.12 1.29
N THR A 106 9.49 9.09 1.98
CA THR A 106 8.87 8.82 3.27
C THR A 106 7.62 7.93 3.12
N GLY A 107 7.44 6.99 4.05
CA GLY A 107 6.16 6.29 4.27
C GLY A 107 5.07 7.20 4.86
N GLY A 108 5.41 8.47 5.15
CA GLY A 108 4.51 9.41 5.77
C GLY A 108 4.06 8.95 7.16
N PRO A 109 3.03 9.60 7.72
CA PRO A 109 2.57 9.31 9.06
C PRO A 109 1.59 8.13 9.15
N TYR A 110 1.24 7.46 8.04
CA TYR A 110 0.16 6.45 7.99
C TYR A 110 0.51 5.06 7.40
N PRO A 111 1.75 4.53 7.53
CA PRO A 111 2.13 3.26 6.90
C PRO A 111 1.45 2.03 7.51
N ALA A 112 1.15 1.99 8.80
CA ALA A 112 0.65 0.79 9.50
C ALA A 112 1.57 -0.44 9.38
N ASP A 113 2.89 -0.21 9.28
CA ASP A 113 3.95 -1.20 9.25
C ASP A 113 4.59 -1.43 10.64
N GLY A 114 4.08 -0.74 11.68
CA GLY A 114 4.60 -0.75 13.04
C GLY A 114 5.52 0.41 13.39
N THR A 115 6.01 1.18 12.42
CA THR A 115 6.95 2.31 12.67
C THR A 115 6.32 3.43 13.48
N ASN A 116 5.00 3.59 13.41
CA ASN A 116 4.23 4.60 14.14
C ASN A 116 3.25 4.00 15.17
N GLY A 117 3.44 2.73 15.55
CA GLY A 117 2.68 2.04 16.58
C GLY A 117 1.49 1.19 16.11
N VAL A 118 0.95 1.43 14.91
CA VAL A 118 -0.06 0.56 14.28
C VAL A 118 0.65 -0.41 13.34
N ASN A 119 0.33 -1.71 13.39
CA ASN A 119 0.91 -2.71 12.50
C ASN A 119 -0.19 -3.65 11.94
N ILE A 120 -0.59 -3.43 10.69
CA ILE A 120 -1.56 -4.28 9.98
C ILE A 120 -0.89 -5.44 9.21
N LEU A 121 0.43 -5.36 8.97
CA LEU A 121 1.19 -6.36 8.21
C LEU A 121 1.22 -7.75 8.87
N THR A 122 0.99 -7.80 10.18
CA THR A 122 0.90 -9.06 10.92
C THR A 122 -0.50 -9.68 10.92
N ALA A 123 -1.50 -8.99 10.36
CA ALA A 123 -2.89 -9.44 10.40
C ALA A 123 -3.18 -10.52 9.33
N SER A 124 -3.92 -11.56 9.73
CA SER A 124 -4.45 -12.54 8.79
C SER A 124 -5.40 -11.86 7.81
N GLY A 125 -5.14 -12.02 6.50
CA GLY A 125 -5.91 -11.39 5.43
C GLY A 125 -5.24 -10.18 4.80
N ILE A 126 -4.08 -9.71 5.28
CA ILE A 126 -3.37 -8.57 4.66
C ILE A 126 -2.80 -8.90 3.27
N VAL A 127 -2.50 -10.17 2.98
CA VAL A 127 -2.09 -10.61 1.65
C VAL A 127 -3.34 -10.79 0.79
N ARG A 128 -3.61 -9.83 -0.11
CA ARG A 128 -4.87 -9.70 -0.84
C ARG A 128 -4.72 -8.76 -2.04
N SER A 129 -5.47 -9.04 -3.12
CA SER A 129 -5.53 -8.19 -4.31
C SER A 129 -6.59 -7.09 -4.20
N ASP A 130 -7.83 -7.43 -3.85
CA ASP A 130 -8.89 -6.44 -3.62
C ASP A 130 -8.69 -5.79 -2.27
N ILE A 131 -8.31 -4.52 -2.24
CA ILE A 131 -8.11 -3.72 -1.01
C ILE A 131 -9.28 -2.77 -0.74
N THR A 132 -10.37 -2.79 -1.52
CA THR A 132 -11.50 -1.85 -1.36
C THR A 132 -12.32 -2.09 -0.10
N ARG A 133 -12.24 -3.28 0.49
CA ARG A 133 -13.03 -3.69 1.67
C ARG A 133 -12.16 -3.90 2.89
N SER A 134 -12.64 -3.54 4.06
CA SER A 134 -12.04 -3.96 5.32
C SER A 134 -12.14 -5.48 5.52
N PHE A 135 -11.36 -6.01 6.44
CA PHE A 135 -11.28 -7.43 6.78
C PHE A 135 -11.12 -7.66 8.28
N GLY A 136 -11.28 -8.92 8.70
CA GLY A 136 -11.29 -9.30 10.11
C GLY A 136 -12.58 -8.84 10.78
N ASP A 137 -12.46 -8.11 11.89
CA ASP A 137 -13.60 -7.57 12.63
C ASP A 137 -14.18 -6.27 12.00
N ALA A 138 -13.43 -5.66 11.07
CA ALA A 138 -13.83 -4.47 10.34
C ALA A 138 -14.59 -4.84 9.04
N SER A 139 -15.49 -3.97 8.57
CA SER A 139 -16.41 -4.30 7.46
C SER A 139 -16.70 -3.13 6.50
N GLY A 140 -16.09 -1.97 6.71
CA GLY A 140 -16.24 -0.81 5.84
C GLY A 140 -15.78 -1.10 4.41
N VAL A 141 -16.33 -0.33 3.48
CA VAL A 141 -15.98 -0.40 2.06
C VAL A 141 -15.60 1.01 1.64
N ALA A 142 -14.43 1.15 1.04
CA ALA A 142 -14.00 2.41 0.45
C ALA A 142 -14.77 2.65 -0.85
N GLU A 143 -15.52 3.74 -0.88
CA GLU A 143 -16.24 4.21 -2.08
C GLU A 143 -15.33 5.14 -2.89
N GLY A 144 -15.42 5.07 -4.22
CA GLY A 144 -14.65 5.92 -5.12
C GLY A 144 -14.63 5.38 -6.55
N VAL A 145 -13.93 6.09 -7.44
CA VAL A 145 -13.73 5.64 -8.83
C VAL A 145 -12.88 4.37 -8.80
N PRO A 146 -13.30 3.25 -9.43
CA PRO A 146 -12.52 2.02 -9.43
C PRO A 146 -11.12 2.22 -10.02
N LEU A 147 -10.12 1.65 -9.37
CA LEU A 147 -8.73 1.71 -9.81
C LEU A 147 -8.10 0.31 -9.74
N THR A 148 -7.73 -0.24 -10.89
CA THR A 148 -6.84 -1.39 -10.97
C THR A 148 -5.40 -0.91 -11.01
N ILE A 149 -4.59 -1.31 -10.05
CA ILE A 149 -3.19 -0.92 -9.94
C ILE A 149 -2.35 -2.12 -10.32
N ARG A 150 -1.54 -1.99 -11.37
CA ARG A 150 -0.66 -3.04 -11.82
C ARG A 150 0.80 -2.58 -11.78
N LEU A 151 1.62 -3.31 -11.05
CA LEU A 151 3.02 -2.97 -10.85
C LEU A 151 3.89 -4.11 -11.38
N LYS A 152 5.05 -3.77 -11.92
CA LYS A 152 6.06 -4.74 -12.33
C LYS A 152 7.37 -4.44 -11.62
N VAL A 153 7.80 -5.34 -10.76
CA VAL A 153 8.99 -5.22 -9.93
C VAL A 153 10.20 -5.76 -10.68
N TYR A 154 11.28 -5.00 -10.67
CA TYR A 154 12.56 -5.40 -11.25
C TYR A 154 13.64 -5.35 -10.18
N ASP A 155 14.49 -6.38 -10.14
CA ASP A 155 15.75 -6.38 -9.40
C ASP A 155 16.80 -5.67 -10.26
N ASN A 156 17.33 -4.55 -9.74
CA ASN A 156 18.40 -3.78 -10.36
C ASN A 156 19.76 -4.19 -9.78
N ASN A 157 20.35 -5.24 -10.36
CA ASN A 157 21.61 -5.77 -9.88
C ASN A 157 22.71 -5.69 -10.95
N ALA A 158 23.87 -6.26 -10.64
CA ALA A 158 25.03 -6.25 -11.54
C ALA A 158 24.78 -6.97 -12.88
N ASP A 159 23.78 -7.86 -12.95
CA ASP A 159 23.38 -8.58 -14.16
C ASP A 159 22.33 -7.80 -15.00
N GLY A 160 21.89 -6.63 -14.50
CA GLY A 160 20.95 -5.71 -15.14
C GLY A 160 19.55 -5.77 -14.55
N MET A 161 18.61 -5.10 -15.22
CA MET A 161 17.20 -5.06 -14.81
C MET A 161 16.50 -6.38 -15.16
N THR A 162 16.15 -7.17 -14.15
CA THR A 162 15.45 -8.46 -14.33
C THR A 162 14.16 -8.50 -13.54
N PRO A 163 13.09 -9.15 -14.03
CA PRO A 163 11.86 -9.30 -13.25
C PRO A 163 12.10 -9.96 -11.89
N TYR A 164 11.56 -9.37 -10.81
CA TYR A 164 11.78 -9.86 -9.45
C TYR A 164 10.63 -10.78 -9.00
N GLU A 165 10.71 -12.06 -9.39
CA GLU A 165 9.78 -13.09 -8.92
C GLU A 165 9.80 -13.21 -7.39
N GLY A 166 8.62 -13.25 -6.77
CA GLY A 166 8.49 -13.45 -5.32
C GLY A 166 8.67 -12.19 -4.47
N ALA A 167 9.08 -11.06 -5.06
CA ALA A 167 9.06 -9.76 -4.38
C ALA A 167 7.64 -9.44 -3.91
N ALA A 168 7.51 -8.78 -2.77
CA ALA A 168 6.22 -8.38 -2.22
C ALA A 168 6.10 -6.86 -2.14
N ILE A 169 4.95 -6.33 -2.53
CA ILE A 169 4.61 -4.93 -2.36
C ILE A 169 3.52 -4.81 -1.30
N TYR A 170 3.77 -4.00 -0.28
CA TYR A 170 2.73 -3.45 0.59
C TYR A 170 2.28 -2.09 0.03
N LEU A 171 0.99 -1.91 -0.22
CA LEU A 171 0.41 -0.69 -0.76
C LEU A 171 -0.63 -0.11 0.19
N TRP A 172 -0.63 1.22 0.36
CA TRP A 172 -1.70 1.93 1.06
C TRP A 172 -2.02 3.30 0.46
N SER A 173 -3.25 3.77 0.67
CA SER A 173 -3.70 5.09 0.22
C SER A 173 -4.76 5.69 1.15
N CYS A 174 -5.07 6.96 0.91
CA CYS A 174 -6.30 7.56 1.45
C CYS A 174 -7.54 7.13 0.65
N ASP A 175 -8.72 7.30 1.25
CA ASP A 175 -10.00 7.19 0.57
C ASP A 175 -10.36 8.46 -0.23
N ARG A 176 -11.53 8.47 -0.90
CA ARG A 176 -12.01 9.61 -1.70
C ARG A 176 -12.20 10.92 -0.91
N GLU A 177 -12.30 10.84 0.42
CA GLU A 177 -12.40 12.01 1.31
C GLU A 177 -11.03 12.45 1.87
N GLY A 178 -9.94 11.76 1.50
CA GLY A 178 -8.59 12.06 1.97
C GLY A 178 -8.26 11.47 3.34
N ARG A 179 -9.04 10.48 3.82
CA ARG A 179 -8.83 9.83 5.11
C ARG A 179 -8.01 8.55 4.96
N TYR A 180 -7.13 8.28 5.91
CA TYR A 180 -6.40 7.03 6.00
C TYR A 180 -7.05 6.11 7.03
N SER A 181 -7.46 4.91 6.59
CA SER A 181 -7.95 3.84 7.46
C SER A 181 -6.94 3.56 8.57
N LEU A 182 -7.39 3.15 9.77
CA LEU A 182 -6.60 2.99 11.00
C LEU A 182 -6.08 4.27 11.68
N TYR A 183 -6.24 5.45 11.08
CA TYR A 183 -5.65 6.69 11.60
C TYR A 183 -6.61 7.88 11.64
N SER A 184 -7.31 8.14 10.55
CA SER A 184 -8.14 9.33 10.41
C SER A 184 -9.47 9.19 11.15
N SER A 185 -10.00 10.32 11.61
CA SER A 185 -11.25 10.33 12.35
C SER A 185 -12.42 9.82 11.52
N GLY A 186 -13.20 8.89 12.09
CA GLY A 186 -14.33 8.23 11.46
C GLY A 186 -13.97 6.91 10.78
N VAL A 187 -12.68 6.62 10.58
CA VAL A 187 -12.19 5.41 9.90
C VAL A 187 -11.05 4.71 10.66
N GLU A 188 -10.86 5.05 11.95
CA GLU A 188 -9.81 4.48 12.80
C GLU A 188 -9.99 2.97 13.05
N ASN A 189 -11.22 2.46 12.91
CA ASN A 189 -11.54 1.05 13.09
C ASN A 189 -11.63 0.28 11.76
N GLU A 190 -11.36 0.95 10.63
CA GLU A 190 -11.37 0.33 9.31
C GLU A 190 -9.94 0.05 8.82
N ASN A 191 -9.79 -0.91 7.90
CA ASN A 191 -8.48 -1.31 7.36
C ASN A 191 -8.49 -1.54 5.84
N TYR A 192 -9.50 -1.01 5.14
CA TYR A 192 -9.50 -0.92 3.68
C TYR A 192 -8.31 -0.10 3.15
N LEU A 193 -8.07 -0.21 1.84
CA LEU A 193 -7.03 0.47 1.06
C LEU A 193 -5.62 0.21 1.60
N ARG A 194 -5.41 -1.00 2.11
CA ARG A 194 -4.13 -1.54 2.61
C ARG A 194 -4.04 -3.01 2.19
N GLY A 195 -2.94 -3.40 1.56
CA GLY A 195 -2.77 -4.80 1.15
C GLY A 195 -1.36 -5.12 0.69
N VAL A 196 -1.03 -6.41 0.79
CA VAL A 196 0.21 -6.99 0.28
C VAL A 196 -0.09 -7.88 -0.91
N GLN A 197 0.67 -7.73 -2.00
CA GLN A 197 0.67 -8.64 -3.13
C GLN A 197 2.08 -9.12 -3.44
N VAL A 198 2.17 -10.30 -4.03
CA VAL A 198 3.43 -10.96 -4.41
C VAL A 198 3.55 -10.95 -5.93
N ALA A 199 4.71 -10.54 -6.41
CA ALA A 199 5.07 -10.55 -7.81
C ALA A 199 5.19 -11.98 -8.35
N ASP A 200 4.60 -12.22 -9.52
CA ASP A 200 4.71 -13.49 -10.24
C ASP A 200 6.07 -13.67 -10.93
N ALA A 201 6.22 -14.72 -11.75
CA ALA A 201 7.45 -15.02 -12.48
C ALA A 201 7.87 -13.92 -13.49
N ASP A 202 6.92 -13.09 -13.93
CA ASP A 202 7.19 -11.93 -14.77
C ASP A 202 7.43 -10.66 -13.93
N GLY A 203 7.53 -10.78 -12.60
CA GLY A 203 7.66 -9.64 -11.68
C GLY A 203 6.36 -8.84 -11.52
N ALA A 204 5.22 -9.32 -12.04
CA ALA A 204 3.99 -8.57 -12.10
C ALA A 204 3.07 -8.86 -10.90
N LEU A 205 2.36 -7.83 -10.45
CA LEU A 205 1.30 -7.94 -9.44
C LEU A 205 0.17 -6.94 -9.68
N GLU A 206 -1.00 -7.22 -9.11
CA GLU A 206 -2.21 -6.40 -9.29
C GLU A 206 -2.96 -6.20 -7.97
N PHE A 207 -3.45 -4.97 -7.76
CA PHE A 207 -4.42 -4.61 -6.74
C PHE A 207 -5.72 -4.06 -7.36
N THR A 208 -6.85 -4.32 -6.71
CA THR A 208 -8.10 -3.60 -6.94
C THR A 208 -8.32 -2.60 -5.81
N SER A 209 -8.41 -1.32 -6.15
CA SER A 209 -8.49 -0.18 -5.24
C SER A 209 -9.51 0.87 -5.75
N ILE A 210 -9.48 2.06 -5.18
CA ILE A 210 -10.15 3.26 -5.69
C ILE A 210 -9.12 4.36 -6.00
N PHE A 211 -9.49 5.32 -6.83
CA PHE A 211 -8.68 6.50 -7.10
C PHE A 211 -8.51 7.34 -5.82
N PRO A 212 -7.28 7.74 -5.42
CA PRO A 212 -7.06 8.46 -4.17
C PRO A 212 -7.54 9.92 -4.27
N ALA A 213 -7.93 10.50 -3.15
CA ALA A 213 -8.22 11.93 -3.06
C ALA A 213 -6.96 12.80 -3.23
N CYS A 214 -7.17 14.08 -3.52
CA CYS A 214 -6.21 15.13 -3.22
C CYS A 214 -6.56 15.71 -1.85
N TYR A 215 -5.72 15.47 -0.84
CA TYR A 215 -5.85 16.12 0.45
C TYR A 215 -4.92 17.35 0.53
N SER A 216 -5.22 18.27 1.44
CA SER A 216 -4.54 19.56 1.55
C SER A 216 -3.02 19.42 1.63
N GLY A 217 -2.31 20.09 0.74
CA GLY A 217 -0.85 20.24 0.77
C GLY A 217 -0.05 19.09 0.17
N ARG A 218 -0.69 18.09 -0.47
CA ARG A 218 0.00 16.98 -1.14
C ARG A 218 -0.63 16.67 -2.50
N TRP A 219 0.21 16.40 -3.50
CA TRP A 219 -0.20 15.86 -4.80
C TRP A 219 -0.88 14.49 -4.62
N PRO A 220 -1.88 14.10 -5.42
CA PRO A 220 -2.49 12.77 -5.35
C PRO A 220 -1.46 11.64 -5.49
N HIS A 221 -1.52 10.66 -4.59
CA HIS A 221 -0.54 9.57 -4.56
C HIS A 221 -1.07 8.27 -3.95
N LEU A 222 -0.38 7.18 -4.29
CA LEU A 222 -0.39 5.91 -3.56
C LEU A 222 0.97 5.74 -2.88
N HIS A 223 1.00 5.18 -1.68
CA HIS A 223 2.25 4.78 -1.07
C HIS A 223 2.49 3.30 -1.26
N PHE A 224 3.76 2.91 -1.28
CA PHE A 224 4.12 1.51 -1.22
C PHE A 224 5.48 1.26 -0.59
N GLU A 225 5.67 0.01 -0.15
CA GLU A 225 6.94 -0.54 0.32
C GLU A 225 7.22 -1.83 -0.44
N VAL A 226 8.50 -2.03 -0.79
CA VAL A 226 8.97 -3.22 -1.50
C VAL A 226 9.78 -4.09 -0.54
N TYR A 227 9.52 -5.39 -0.58
CA TYR A 227 10.19 -6.41 0.19
C TYR A 227 10.67 -7.52 -0.74
N GLY A 228 11.77 -8.19 -0.39
CA GLY A 228 12.27 -9.34 -1.16
C GLY A 228 11.37 -10.57 -1.09
N SER A 229 10.45 -10.63 -0.12
CA SER A 229 9.51 -11.74 0.04
C SER A 229 8.24 -11.32 0.81
N VAL A 230 7.20 -12.13 0.71
CA VAL A 230 5.97 -11.98 1.52
C VAL A 230 6.22 -12.19 3.02
N ASP A 231 7.19 -13.04 3.37
CA ASP A 231 7.58 -13.29 4.76
C ASP A 231 8.25 -12.05 5.37
N ASP A 232 9.10 -11.37 4.60
CA ASP A 232 9.70 -10.09 5.01
C ASP A 232 8.64 -9.00 5.17
N ALA A 233 7.70 -8.91 4.21
CA ALA A 233 6.60 -7.95 4.25
C ALA A 233 5.71 -8.14 5.49
N THR A 234 5.25 -9.37 5.75
CA THR A 234 4.33 -9.67 6.88
C THR A 234 5.02 -9.60 8.25
N ARG A 235 6.35 -9.49 8.27
CA ARG A 235 7.16 -9.21 9.47
C ARG A 235 7.62 -7.77 9.58
N ALA A 236 7.31 -6.93 8.59
CA ALA A 236 7.81 -5.56 8.47
C ALA A 236 9.35 -5.47 8.61
N SER A 237 10.07 -6.42 8.02
CA SER A 237 11.53 -6.52 8.12
C SER A 237 12.18 -6.52 6.74
N ASN A 238 13.44 -6.12 6.65
CA ASN A 238 14.22 -6.16 5.40
C ASN A 238 13.54 -5.46 4.21
N LYS A 239 12.87 -4.34 4.49
CA LYS A 239 12.32 -3.45 3.46
C LYS A 239 13.44 -3.01 2.52
N LEU A 240 13.21 -3.18 1.22
CA LEU A 240 14.14 -2.79 0.16
C LEU A 240 13.95 -1.32 -0.20
N ARG A 241 12.69 -0.88 -0.28
CA ARG A 241 12.34 0.49 -0.68
C ARG A 241 11.05 0.95 -0.04
N THR A 242 10.97 2.25 0.27
CA THR A 242 9.71 2.97 0.51
C THR A 242 9.55 3.99 -0.60
N SER A 243 8.40 4.09 -1.25
CA SER A 243 8.20 5.10 -2.29
C SER A 243 6.72 5.46 -2.47
N GLN A 244 6.45 6.34 -3.43
CA GLN A 244 5.11 6.85 -3.73
C GLN A 244 4.88 6.85 -5.25
N ILE A 245 3.63 6.65 -5.66
CA ILE A 245 3.19 6.73 -7.06
C ILE A 245 2.44 8.04 -7.24
N ALA A 246 2.90 8.90 -8.13
CA ALA A 246 2.21 10.12 -8.55
C ALA A 246 1.21 9.85 -9.69
N PHE A 247 0.21 10.72 -9.81
CA PHE A 247 -0.80 10.65 -10.87
C PHE A 247 -0.68 11.81 -11.85
N PRO A 248 -0.97 11.60 -13.16
CA PRO A 248 -1.04 12.67 -14.14
C PRO A 248 -2.11 13.71 -13.80
N GLU A 249 -1.77 14.99 -13.96
CA GLU A 249 -2.66 16.11 -13.61
C GLU A 249 -4.00 16.07 -14.34
N ASP A 250 -4.00 15.77 -15.64
CA ASP A 250 -5.18 15.71 -16.48
C ASP A 250 -6.16 14.61 -16.04
N VAL A 251 -5.63 13.47 -15.59
CA VAL A 251 -6.45 12.39 -15.04
C VAL A 251 -7.01 12.78 -13.67
N CYS A 252 -6.21 13.40 -12.79
CA CYS A 252 -6.69 13.92 -11.51
C CYS A 252 -7.84 14.92 -11.70
N GLN A 253 -7.68 15.88 -12.61
CA GLN A 253 -8.72 16.86 -12.95
C GLN A 253 -10.00 16.16 -13.44
N THR A 254 -9.87 15.21 -14.37
CA THR A 254 -11.01 14.45 -14.91
C THR A 254 -11.79 13.72 -13.81
N VAL A 255 -11.09 13.07 -12.88
CA VAL A 255 -11.73 12.36 -11.77
C VAL A 255 -12.40 13.32 -10.80
N TYR A 256 -11.70 14.37 -10.36
CA TYR A 256 -12.20 15.27 -9.33
C TYR A 256 -13.32 16.20 -9.82
N ASP A 257 -13.39 16.46 -11.12
CA ASP A 257 -14.49 17.20 -11.73
C ASP A 257 -15.72 16.32 -12.03
N GLY A 258 -15.51 15.03 -12.26
CA GLY A 258 -16.53 14.12 -12.80
C GLY A 258 -17.14 13.11 -11.83
N ALA A 259 -16.48 12.84 -10.69
CA ALA A 259 -16.89 11.78 -9.77
C ALA A 259 -17.45 12.31 -8.44
N ASP A 260 -18.57 11.74 -8.00
CA ASP A 260 -19.19 12.06 -6.72
C ASP A 260 -18.28 11.71 -5.53
N GLY A 261 -18.21 12.61 -4.55
CA GLY A 261 -17.45 12.40 -3.30
C GLY A 261 -15.98 12.79 -3.38
N TYR A 262 -15.54 13.44 -4.46
CA TYR A 262 -14.20 14.01 -4.62
C TYR A 262 -14.18 15.55 -4.58
N GLU A 263 -15.25 16.21 -4.14
CA GLU A 263 -15.43 17.67 -4.25
C GLU A 263 -14.35 18.45 -3.49
N SER A 264 -13.87 17.93 -2.35
CA SER A 264 -12.75 18.51 -1.61
C SER A 264 -11.42 18.40 -2.38
N SER A 265 -11.26 17.34 -3.17
CA SER A 265 -10.07 17.09 -3.98
C SER A 265 -9.92 18.11 -5.09
N GLN A 266 -11.02 18.56 -5.72
CA GLN A 266 -10.98 19.63 -6.72
C GLN A 266 -10.37 20.91 -6.14
N SER A 267 -10.83 21.33 -4.96
CA SER A 267 -10.31 22.53 -4.28
C SER A 267 -8.85 22.36 -3.87
N ASN A 268 -8.46 21.19 -3.37
CA ASN A 268 -7.08 20.94 -2.94
C ASN A 268 -6.11 20.85 -4.13
N LEU A 269 -6.50 20.21 -5.23
CA LEU A 269 -5.66 20.08 -6.42
C LEU A 269 -5.30 21.46 -6.98
N SER A 270 -6.22 22.43 -6.94
CA SER A 270 -5.94 23.80 -7.40
C SER A 270 -4.89 24.56 -6.57
N GLN A 271 -4.48 24.03 -5.42
CA GLN A 271 -3.53 24.64 -4.49
C GLN A 271 -2.17 23.95 -4.47
N VAL A 272 -1.98 22.89 -5.24
CA VAL A 272 -0.74 22.11 -5.29
C VAL A 272 -0.34 21.83 -6.74
N SER A 273 0.95 21.57 -6.94
CA SER A 273 1.53 21.08 -8.18
C SER A 273 2.66 20.10 -7.85
N LEU A 274 3.04 19.25 -8.81
CA LEU A 274 4.23 18.39 -8.65
C LEU A 274 5.48 19.19 -8.27
N ASP A 275 5.70 20.36 -8.90
CA ASP A 275 6.83 21.26 -8.60
C ASP A 275 6.82 21.86 -7.18
N SER A 276 5.65 21.91 -6.54
CA SER A 276 5.48 22.45 -5.19
C SER A 276 5.31 21.37 -4.12
N ASP A 277 5.08 20.13 -4.53
CA ASP A 277 4.89 19.01 -3.61
C ASP A 277 6.23 18.64 -2.96
N GLY A 278 6.22 18.51 -1.63
CA GLY A 278 7.44 18.25 -0.86
C GLY A 278 8.07 16.87 -1.08
N ILE A 279 7.41 15.98 -1.84
CA ILE A 279 7.90 14.64 -2.19
C ILE A 279 8.28 14.56 -3.67
N PHE A 280 7.49 15.14 -4.58
CA PHE A 280 7.73 14.97 -6.03
C PHE A 280 8.52 16.09 -6.70
N SER A 281 8.80 17.19 -5.99
CA SER A 281 9.47 18.38 -6.56
C SER A 281 10.95 18.18 -6.91
N ASP A 282 11.60 17.14 -6.39
CA ASP A 282 12.98 16.77 -6.74
C ASP A 282 13.08 15.75 -7.89
N GLY A 283 11.94 15.21 -8.35
CA GLY A 283 11.82 14.39 -9.55
C GLY A 283 10.78 13.28 -9.38
N HIS A 284 9.99 13.03 -10.43
CA HIS A 284 8.88 12.06 -10.37
C HIS A 284 8.76 11.16 -11.60
N SER A 285 9.76 11.13 -12.49
CA SER A 285 9.69 10.36 -13.75
C SER A 285 9.48 8.87 -13.52
N LEU A 286 10.22 8.30 -12.55
CA LEU A 286 10.13 6.89 -12.14
C LEU A 286 8.89 6.57 -11.28
N GLN A 287 8.20 7.60 -10.79
CA GLN A 287 7.06 7.47 -9.88
C GLN A 287 5.72 7.83 -10.55
N MET A 288 5.76 8.34 -11.79
CA MET A 288 4.57 8.77 -12.51
C MET A 288 3.81 7.57 -13.08
N GLY A 289 2.64 7.28 -12.53
CA GLY A 289 1.76 6.23 -13.04
C GLY A 289 1.28 6.52 -14.46
N LYS A 290 1.24 5.48 -15.30
CA LYS A 290 0.57 5.54 -16.62
C LYS A 290 -0.86 5.05 -16.47
N LEU A 291 -1.84 5.89 -16.75
CA LEU A 291 -3.26 5.58 -16.56
C LEU A 291 -4.02 5.49 -17.89
N THR A 292 -4.93 4.52 -17.97
CA THR A 292 -5.93 4.40 -19.04
C THR A 292 -7.29 4.11 -18.43
N GLY A 293 -8.37 4.53 -19.08
CA GLY A 293 -9.73 4.32 -18.58
C GLY A 293 -10.55 5.59 -18.50
N SER A 294 -11.60 5.56 -17.69
CA SER A 294 -12.57 6.65 -17.53
C SER A 294 -13.15 6.65 -16.12
N VAL A 295 -13.88 7.71 -15.75
CA VAL A 295 -14.60 7.76 -14.47
C VAL A 295 -15.67 6.67 -14.37
N ASP A 296 -16.38 6.40 -15.47
CA ASP A 296 -17.49 5.43 -15.51
C ASP A 296 -17.00 3.97 -15.51
N ASP A 297 -15.93 3.67 -16.25
CA ASP A 297 -15.39 2.31 -16.39
C ASP A 297 -14.31 1.98 -15.35
N GLY A 298 -13.79 3.00 -14.65
CA GLY A 298 -12.61 2.92 -13.81
C GLY A 298 -11.30 3.10 -14.59
N TYR A 299 -10.21 3.21 -13.86
CA TYR A 299 -8.86 3.38 -14.40
C TYR A 299 -7.99 2.14 -14.17
N VAL A 300 -7.07 1.89 -15.10
CA VAL A 300 -5.94 0.98 -14.92
C VAL A 300 -4.68 1.82 -14.83
N LEU A 301 -4.00 1.75 -13.69
CA LEU A 301 -2.67 2.33 -13.47
C LEU A 301 -1.60 1.28 -13.70
N THR A 302 -0.52 1.67 -14.38
CA THR A 302 0.66 0.83 -14.59
C THR A 302 1.93 1.58 -14.20
N LEU A 303 2.89 0.89 -13.57
CA LEU A 303 4.20 1.44 -13.23
C LEU A 303 5.26 0.33 -13.14
N ASN A 304 6.48 0.61 -13.60
CA ASN A 304 7.65 -0.23 -13.31
C ASN A 304 8.28 0.19 -11.98
N VAL A 305 8.70 -0.78 -11.18
CA VAL A 305 9.28 -0.58 -9.85
C VAL A 305 10.65 -1.25 -9.81
N PRO A 306 11.71 -0.59 -10.34
CA PRO A 306 13.08 -1.06 -10.17
C PRO A 306 13.56 -0.84 -8.74
N VAL A 307 14.18 -1.84 -8.12
CA VAL A 307 14.69 -1.81 -6.73
C VAL A 307 16.05 -2.45 -6.59
#